data_AF-A0A8H7I187-F1
#
_entry.id   AF-A0A8H7I187-F1
#
_cell.length_a   1.000
_cell.length_b   1.000
_cell.length_c   1.000
_cell.angle_alpha   90.00
_cell.angle_beta   90.00
_cell.angle_gamma   90.00
#
_symmetry.space_group_name_H-M   'P 1'
#
loop_
_entity.id
_entity.type
_entity.pdbx_description
1 polymer ?
#
loop_
_entity_poly.entity_id
_entity_poly.type
_entity_poly.pdbx_seq_one_letter_code
_entity_poly.pdbx_strand_id
1 'polypeptide(L)'
;MVSLTKRNDSTCVGWEKRVVISQADLEHGIEIGPIPGKKDKQYLYATSQETLYRWEYDPKNAVIVGNSTILVYNMTNPGNFNDTNPNHVTRTLLLQPDANQQSEYIIVSRGSAGNSDDGAADVNTGRAQIRRFPLTKKHIPAQGYSWNEGTILAWGVRNSVGIALSKDKKDLWGIENGSDNVLWRGVDVHNDNPAEELNRISLHEPERIPNERKFYGYPYCFTTWNSSSVPRNWSQPVFDLPTGAQFSILPLGSQPDDAWCQNPKNSKPSRLLFQAHSAPLDFVFYDTSKYGSRNNDVGLTRNWDGDAFSAFHGSFNSNPPTGYSVVRIPWANDAPRASANSTKGYEQILYAPDKTKCPSQCIRPVALAFGKQGELYATSDETGEVFVIENRRH
;
A
#
# COMPACT_ATOMS: atom_id res chain seq x y z
N MET A 1 2.36 18.12 8.60
CA MET A 1 1.32 17.97 7.54
C MET A 1 0.92 19.33 6.96
N VAL A 2 0.74 19.41 5.65
CA VAL A 2 0.37 20.64 4.94
C VAL A 2 -0.84 20.41 4.03
N SER A 3 -1.59 21.47 3.76
CA SER A 3 -2.63 21.52 2.73
C SER A 3 -2.17 22.42 1.59
N LEU A 4 -2.47 22.00 0.35
CA LEU A 4 -2.29 22.79 -0.86
C LEU A 4 -3.68 23.16 -1.39
N THR A 5 -3.99 24.45 -1.42
CA THR A 5 -5.29 24.96 -1.91
C THR A 5 -5.08 25.83 -3.13
N LYS A 6 -5.72 25.48 -4.24
CA LYS A 6 -5.69 26.32 -5.45
C LYS A 6 -6.51 27.59 -5.22
N ARG A 7 -5.91 28.75 -5.47
CA ARG A 7 -6.53 30.07 -5.35
C ARG A 7 -6.47 30.80 -6.68
N ASN A 8 -7.55 31.53 -6.94
CA ASN A 8 -7.68 32.40 -8.09
C ASN A 8 -8.49 33.62 -7.68
N ASP A 9 -7.89 34.42 -6.80
CA ASP A 9 -8.47 35.66 -6.28
C ASP A 9 -7.43 36.79 -6.35
N SER A 10 -7.85 38.01 -6.02
CA SER A 10 -7.01 39.20 -6.12
C SER A 10 -5.75 39.18 -5.26
N THR A 11 -5.66 38.28 -4.28
CA THR A 11 -4.54 38.18 -3.34
C THR A 11 -3.61 36.99 -3.63
N CYS A 12 -4.08 35.99 -4.38
CA CYS A 12 -3.27 34.83 -4.78
C CYS A 12 -3.84 34.17 -6.04
N VAL A 13 -2.98 34.01 -7.05
CA VAL A 13 -3.23 33.16 -8.23
C VAL A 13 -2.20 32.02 -8.19
N GLY A 14 -2.65 30.79 -7.98
CA GLY A 14 -1.77 29.62 -7.88
C GLY A 14 -2.13 28.70 -6.73
N TRP A 15 -1.12 28.12 -6.08
CA TRP A 15 -1.29 27.22 -4.93
C TRP A 15 -0.89 27.92 -3.64
N GLU A 16 -1.78 27.94 -2.66
CA GLU A 16 -1.47 28.34 -1.29
C GLU A 16 -1.12 27.11 -0.46
N LYS A 17 0.03 27.16 0.22
CA LYS A 17 0.47 26.13 1.18
C LYS A 17 0.13 26.58 2.60
N ARG A 18 -0.59 25.74 3.35
CA ARG A 18 -0.90 25.95 4.77
C ARG A 18 -0.40 24.81 5.62
N VAL A 19 0.17 25.09 6.79
CA VAL A 19 0.47 24.07 7.80
C VAL A 19 -0.81 23.73 8.53
N VAL A 20 -1.21 22.45 8.49
CA VAL A 20 -2.44 21.97 9.14
C VAL A 20 -2.12 21.35 10.50
N ILE A 21 -1.04 20.55 10.56
CA ILE A 21 -0.55 19.90 11.79
C ILE A 21 0.97 20.03 11.82
N SER A 22 1.53 20.51 12.93
CA SER A 22 2.97 20.66 13.17
C SER A 22 3.60 19.52 13.97
N GLN A 23 2.84 18.46 14.24
CA GLN A 23 3.33 17.24 14.89
C GLN A 23 4.37 16.53 14.00
N ALA A 24 5.56 16.30 14.54
CA ALA A 24 6.74 15.88 13.77
C ALA A 24 6.88 14.37 13.57
N ASP A 25 6.24 13.56 14.41
CA ASP A 25 6.30 12.09 14.35
C ASP A 25 5.24 11.49 13.40
N LEU A 26 4.47 12.31 12.68
CA LEU A 26 3.57 11.84 11.63
C LEU A 26 4.36 11.53 10.36
N GLU A 27 4.25 10.30 9.84
CA GLU A 27 5.14 9.81 8.79
C GLU A 27 4.46 9.52 7.45
N HIS A 28 3.26 8.92 7.45
CA HIS A 28 2.67 8.43 6.19
C HIS A 28 1.14 8.48 6.13
N GLY A 29 0.46 7.67 6.94
CA GLY A 29 -0.98 7.46 6.78
C GLY A 29 -1.78 8.73 7.04
N ILE A 30 -2.69 9.05 6.12
CA ILE A 30 -3.62 10.17 6.23
C ILE A 30 -4.96 9.77 5.63
N GLU A 31 -6.05 10.10 6.32
CA GLU A 31 -7.41 9.92 5.81
C GLU A 31 -8.30 11.08 6.24
N ILE A 32 -9.31 11.38 5.43
CA ILE A 32 -10.29 12.43 5.72
C ILE A 32 -11.69 11.88 5.49
N GLY A 33 -12.50 11.87 6.54
CA GLY A 33 -13.84 11.30 6.53
C GLY A 33 -14.89 12.24 7.11
N PRO A 34 -16.17 12.09 6.76
CA PRO A 34 -17.23 12.87 7.39
C PRO A 34 -17.33 12.56 8.88
N ILE A 35 -17.72 13.56 9.69
CA ILE A 35 -18.16 13.28 11.05
C ILE A 35 -19.60 12.74 10.97
N PRO A 36 -19.89 11.54 11.50
CA PRO A 36 -21.25 11.00 11.48
C PRO A 36 -22.28 12.00 12.06
N GLY A 37 -23.30 12.32 11.26
CA GLY A 37 -24.35 13.26 11.62
C GLY A 37 -24.02 14.76 11.49
N LYS A 38 -22.79 15.15 11.10
CA LYS A 38 -22.43 16.55 10.83
C LYS A 38 -22.01 16.73 9.37
N LYS A 39 -22.84 17.40 8.55
CA LYS A 39 -22.60 17.52 7.10
C LYS A 39 -21.42 18.42 6.73
N ASP A 40 -21.11 19.42 7.55
CA ASP A 40 -20.10 20.44 7.23
C ASP A 40 -18.75 20.24 7.96
N LYS A 41 -18.62 19.18 8.76
CA LYS A 41 -17.40 18.88 9.50
C LYS A 41 -16.83 17.53 9.10
N GLN A 42 -15.51 17.42 9.13
CA GLN A 42 -14.79 16.20 8.84
C GLN A 42 -13.91 15.80 10.03
N TYR A 43 -13.54 14.53 10.07
CA TYR A 43 -12.40 14.07 10.84
C TYR A 43 -11.20 13.98 9.91
N LEU A 44 -10.04 14.41 10.41
CA LEU A 44 -8.75 14.14 9.82
C LEU A 44 -8.03 13.10 10.68
N TYR A 45 -7.56 12.04 10.05
CA TYR A 45 -6.84 10.94 10.67
C TYR A 45 -5.39 10.97 10.18
N ALA A 46 -4.44 10.73 11.07
CA ALA A 46 -3.04 10.62 10.70
C ALA A 46 -2.29 9.67 11.63
N THR A 47 -1.21 9.08 11.14
CA THR A 47 -0.41 8.11 11.91
C THR A 47 1.04 8.53 12.10
N SER A 48 1.54 8.27 13.30
CA SER A 48 2.96 8.00 13.54
C SER A 48 3.24 6.50 13.44
N GLN A 49 4.48 6.08 13.65
CA GLN A 49 4.83 4.65 13.77
C GLN A 49 4.07 3.93 14.90
N GLU A 50 3.64 4.68 15.93
CA GLU A 50 3.07 4.15 17.17
C GLU A 50 1.55 4.32 17.25
N THR A 51 1.04 5.46 16.78
CA THR A 51 -0.31 5.91 17.12
C THR A 51 -1.09 6.40 15.91
N LEU A 52 -2.36 6.02 15.84
CA LEU A 52 -3.38 6.59 14.97
C LEU A 52 -4.13 7.69 15.73
N TYR A 53 -4.01 8.90 15.24
CA TYR A 53 -4.64 10.10 15.80
C TYR A 53 -5.86 10.51 14.96
N ARG A 54 -6.81 11.20 15.61
CA ARG A 54 -7.96 11.83 14.96
C ARG A 54 -8.18 13.25 15.49
N TRP A 55 -8.42 14.20 14.60
CA TRP A 55 -8.83 15.57 14.90
C TRP A 55 -10.20 15.89 14.28
N GLU A 56 -11.01 16.74 14.91
CA GLU A 56 -12.03 17.47 14.13
C GLU A 56 -11.31 18.38 13.13
N TYR A 57 -11.82 18.47 11.91
CA TYR A 57 -11.21 19.19 10.79
C TYR A 57 -12.23 20.08 10.09
N ASP A 58 -11.84 21.33 9.85
CA ASP A 58 -12.55 22.30 9.01
C ASP A 58 -11.96 22.26 7.59
N PRO A 59 -12.63 21.58 6.63
CA PRO A 59 -12.13 21.48 5.27
C PRO A 59 -12.19 22.80 4.50
N LYS A 60 -13.01 23.77 4.92
CA LYS A 60 -13.13 25.06 4.23
C LYS A 60 -11.89 25.91 4.45
N ASN A 61 -11.39 25.91 5.69
CA ASN A 61 -10.23 26.72 6.07
C ASN A 61 -8.92 25.92 6.10
N ALA A 62 -9.00 24.59 5.96
CA ALA A 62 -7.89 23.65 6.07
C ALA A 62 -7.17 23.74 7.42
N VAL A 63 -7.93 23.66 8.52
CA VAL A 63 -7.42 23.72 9.89
C VAL A 63 -8.03 22.62 10.76
N ILE A 64 -7.24 22.09 11.69
CA ILE A 64 -7.75 21.23 12.76
C ILE A 64 -8.49 22.05 13.82
N VAL A 65 -9.41 21.41 14.53
CA VAL A 65 -10.20 22.00 15.61
C VAL A 65 -9.95 21.22 16.90
N GLY A 66 -9.36 21.90 17.89
CA GLY A 66 -9.07 21.30 19.19
C GLY A 66 -7.90 20.30 19.18
N ASN A 67 -7.84 19.47 20.22
CA ASN A 67 -6.79 18.46 20.39
C ASN A 67 -7.13 17.15 19.66
N SER A 68 -6.10 16.36 19.35
CA SER A 68 -6.25 15.00 18.85
C SER A 68 -6.88 14.08 19.89
N THR A 69 -7.59 13.06 19.43
CA THR A 69 -7.88 11.83 20.18
C THR A 69 -7.07 10.67 19.64
N ILE A 70 -6.58 9.80 20.51
CA ILE A 70 -5.96 8.52 20.12
C ILE A 70 -7.06 7.53 19.75
N LEU A 71 -6.90 6.85 18.62
CA LEU A 71 -7.80 5.79 18.18
C LEU A 71 -7.15 4.42 18.22
N VAL A 72 -5.88 4.31 17.82
CA VAL A 72 -5.11 3.07 17.86
C VAL A 72 -3.70 3.36 18.38
N TYR A 73 -3.17 2.51 19.26
CA TYR A 73 -1.80 2.61 19.80
C TYR A 73 -1.12 1.23 19.87
N ASN A 74 0.12 1.14 20.35
CA ASN A 74 0.97 -0.06 20.38
C ASN A 74 1.30 -0.62 18.98
N MET A 75 1.58 0.27 18.03
CA MET A 75 1.93 -0.11 16.66
C MET A 75 3.43 -0.09 16.36
N THR A 76 4.27 0.40 17.28
CA THR A 76 5.72 0.44 17.08
C THR A 76 6.28 -0.96 16.87
N ASN A 77 7.17 -1.10 15.89
CA ASN A 77 7.94 -2.33 15.73
C ASN A 77 9.10 -2.31 16.73
N PRO A 78 9.36 -3.41 17.47
CA PRO A 78 10.50 -3.50 18.36
C PRO A 78 11.77 -3.52 17.51
N GLY A 79 12.33 -2.33 17.25
CA GLY A 79 13.52 -2.21 16.44
C GLY A 79 14.74 -2.80 17.15
N ASN A 80 15.58 -3.51 16.40
CA ASN A 80 16.97 -3.68 16.78
C ASN A 80 17.74 -2.51 16.17
N PHE A 81 18.15 -1.53 16.98
CA PHE A 81 18.90 -0.35 16.53
C PHE A 81 20.29 -0.67 15.93
N ASN A 82 20.67 -1.96 15.92
CA ASN A 82 21.92 -2.46 15.33
C ASN A 82 21.74 -3.12 13.95
N ASP A 83 20.51 -3.23 13.43
CA ASP A 83 20.29 -3.70 12.05
C ASP A 83 20.40 -2.52 11.08
N THR A 84 21.15 -2.71 10.00
CA THR A 84 21.23 -1.80 8.86
C THR A 84 19.95 -1.76 8.02
N ASN A 85 18.94 -2.58 8.34
CA ASN A 85 17.60 -2.50 7.74
C ASN A 85 16.67 -1.54 8.49
N PRO A 86 16.07 -0.54 7.82
CA PRO A 86 15.06 0.29 8.46
C PRO A 86 13.81 -0.54 8.79
N ASN A 87 13.30 -0.39 10.00
CA ASN A 87 11.98 -0.90 10.39
C ASN A 87 10.91 -0.39 9.42
N HIS A 88 9.88 -1.19 9.13
CA HIS A 88 8.70 -0.66 8.43
C HIS A 88 7.84 0.16 9.39
N VAL A 89 7.97 1.48 9.32
CA VAL A 89 7.39 2.43 10.29
C VAL A 89 6.09 3.08 9.82
N THR A 90 5.77 3.00 8.52
CA THR A 90 4.53 3.56 7.98
C THR A 90 3.29 2.79 8.48
N ARG A 91 2.19 3.52 8.70
CA ARG A 91 0.90 2.95 9.10
C ARG A 91 -0.21 3.49 8.20
N THR A 92 -0.41 2.86 7.04
CA THR A 92 -1.39 3.33 6.05
C THR A 92 -2.80 3.27 6.61
N LEU A 93 -3.62 4.25 6.27
CA LEU A 93 -5.01 4.37 6.68
C LEU A 93 -5.94 4.21 5.49
N LEU A 94 -7.10 3.58 5.71
CA LEU A 94 -8.18 3.56 4.74
C LEU A 94 -9.53 3.51 5.46
N LEU A 95 -10.43 4.43 5.13
CA LEU A 95 -11.78 4.44 5.71
C LEU A 95 -12.68 3.39 5.02
N GLN A 96 -13.26 2.49 5.81
CA GLN A 96 -14.23 1.51 5.34
C GLN A 96 -15.66 1.98 5.68
N PRO A 97 -16.50 2.30 4.68
CA PRO A 97 -17.87 2.73 4.92
C PRO A 97 -18.83 1.55 5.11
N ASP A 98 -19.94 1.80 5.81
CA ASP A 98 -21.10 0.92 5.88
C ASP A 98 -21.95 0.98 4.58
N ALA A 99 -23.07 0.26 4.59
CA ALA A 99 -24.06 0.28 3.51
C ALA A 99 -24.67 1.67 3.26
N ASN A 100 -24.65 2.57 4.25
CA ASN A 100 -25.17 3.94 4.18
C ASN A 100 -24.08 4.97 3.85
N GLN A 101 -22.89 4.52 3.41
CA GLN A 101 -21.75 5.39 3.07
C GLN A 101 -21.12 6.14 4.27
N GLN A 102 -21.44 5.74 5.50
CA GLN A 102 -20.81 6.29 6.70
C GLN A 102 -19.58 5.48 7.08
N SER A 103 -18.47 6.12 7.42
CA SER A 103 -17.25 5.44 7.86
C SER A 103 -17.53 4.58 9.10
N GLU A 104 -17.53 3.26 8.92
CA GLU A 104 -17.84 2.26 9.96
C GLU A 104 -16.57 1.76 10.63
N TYR A 105 -15.52 1.52 9.83
CA TYR A 105 -14.21 1.11 10.31
C TYR A 105 -13.11 2.00 9.73
N ILE A 106 -11.97 2.00 10.40
CA ILE A 106 -10.69 2.42 9.83
C ILE A 106 -9.81 1.18 9.69
N ILE A 107 -9.29 0.96 8.49
CA ILE A 107 -8.32 -0.08 8.17
C ILE A 107 -6.93 0.52 8.33
N VAL A 108 -6.03 -0.26 8.94
CA VAL A 108 -4.65 0.13 9.20
C VAL A 108 -3.71 -0.98 8.74
N SER A 109 -2.74 -0.62 7.90
CA SER A 109 -1.64 -1.52 7.51
C SER A 109 -0.43 -1.30 8.43
N ARG A 110 0.25 -2.38 8.82
CA ARG A 110 1.48 -2.36 9.61
C ARG A 110 2.47 -3.39 9.06
N GLY A 111 3.62 -2.91 8.59
CA GLY A 111 4.70 -3.76 8.10
C GLY A 111 5.48 -4.50 9.20
N SER A 112 6.41 -5.36 8.77
CA SER A 112 7.31 -6.15 9.61
C SER A 112 8.37 -5.29 10.32
N ALA A 113 9.04 -5.86 11.31
CA ALA A 113 10.14 -5.22 12.03
C ALA A 113 11.47 -5.17 11.25
N GLY A 114 11.49 -5.58 9.98
CA GLY A 114 12.68 -5.57 9.14
C GLY A 114 12.53 -6.47 7.92
N ASN A 115 13.61 -6.68 7.19
CA ASN A 115 13.58 -7.55 6.01
C ASN A 115 13.23 -9.00 6.39
N SER A 116 13.94 -9.56 7.36
CA SER A 116 13.68 -10.88 7.96
C SER A 116 13.11 -10.71 9.36
N ASP A 117 11.84 -11.08 9.54
CA ASP A 117 11.12 -10.93 10.80
C ASP A 117 10.46 -12.25 11.20
N ASP A 118 11.19 -13.10 11.92
CA ASP A 118 10.68 -14.38 12.43
C ASP A 118 9.42 -14.18 13.28
N GLY A 119 9.28 -13.02 13.91
CA GLY A 119 8.10 -12.72 14.70
C GLY A 119 6.84 -12.48 13.88
N ALA A 120 6.96 -12.15 12.60
CA ALA A 120 5.82 -12.12 11.69
C ALA A 120 5.24 -13.51 11.41
N ALA A 121 5.97 -14.59 11.75
CA ALA A 121 5.44 -15.95 11.72
C ALA A 121 4.47 -16.25 12.87
N ASP A 122 4.44 -15.44 13.92
CA ASP A 122 3.44 -15.51 14.97
C ASP A 122 2.43 -14.36 14.80
N VAL A 123 1.21 -14.74 14.44
CA VAL A 123 0.06 -13.84 14.24
C VAL A 123 -0.22 -12.95 15.47
N ASN A 124 0.17 -13.36 16.67
CA ASN A 124 -0.09 -12.61 17.90
C ASN A 124 0.88 -11.44 18.12
N THR A 125 2.02 -11.41 17.40
CA THR A 125 2.96 -10.27 17.50
C THR A 125 2.42 -9.01 16.85
N GLY A 126 1.43 -9.15 15.96
CA GLY A 126 0.81 -8.02 15.27
C GLY A 126 1.64 -7.45 14.11
N ARG A 127 2.77 -8.07 13.74
CA ARG A 127 3.67 -7.59 12.67
C ARG A 127 3.30 -8.16 11.30
N ALA A 128 3.53 -7.38 10.24
CA ALA A 128 3.19 -7.75 8.86
C ALA A 128 1.69 -8.10 8.69
N GLN A 129 0.83 -7.19 9.14
CA GLN A 129 -0.63 -7.39 9.17
C GLN A 129 -1.40 -6.16 8.72
N ILE A 130 -2.63 -6.41 8.28
CA ILE A 130 -3.65 -5.40 8.08
C ILE A 130 -4.81 -5.68 9.03
N ARG A 131 -5.24 -4.67 9.78
CA ARG A 131 -6.34 -4.76 10.74
C ARG A 131 -7.40 -3.70 10.50
N ARG A 132 -8.61 -3.91 11.02
CA ARG A 132 -9.65 -2.87 11.08
C ARG A 132 -10.13 -2.61 12.50
N PHE A 133 -10.53 -1.36 12.75
CA PHE A 133 -11.02 -0.87 14.04
C PHE A 133 -12.35 -0.15 13.87
N PRO A 134 -13.38 -0.43 14.68
CA PRO A 134 -14.68 0.22 14.56
C PRO A 134 -14.64 1.69 14.99
N LEU A 135 -15.29 2.56 14.20
CA LEU A 135 -15.37 4.01 14.42
C LEU A 135 -16.68 4.48 15.07
N THR A 136 -17.66 3.60 15.25
CA THR A 136 -18.96 3.97 15.82
C THR A 136 -18.86 4.20 17.34
N LYS A 137 -19.42 5.33 17.83
CA LYS A 137 -19.23 5.88 19.19
C LYS A 137 -19.42 4.92 20.37
N LYS A 138 -20.18 3.83 20.22
CA LYS A 138 -20.41 2.88 21.30
C LYS A 138 -19.18 2.00 21.62
N HIS A 139 -18.19 1.97 20.73
CA HIS A 139 -17.14 0.96 20.78
C HIS A 139 -15.73 1.50 21.01
N ILE A 140 -15.47 2.80 20.84
CA ILE A 140 -14.11 3.34 21.00
C ILE A 140 -13.78 3.48 22.49
N PRO A 141 -12.77 2.75 23.03
CA PRO A 141 -12.34 2.90 24.41
C PRO A 141 -11.82 4.32 24.66
N ALA A 142 -11.87 4.80 25.91
CA ALA A 142 -11.44 6.15 26.25
C ALA A 142 -9.98 6.45 25.83
N GLN A 143 -9.11 5.44 25.92
CA GLN A 143 -7.71 5.48 25.54
C GLN A 143 -7.43 5.11 24.06
N GLY A 144 -8.46 4.76 23.29
CA GLY A 144 -8.33 4.11 21.99
C GLY A 144 -8.13 2.59 22.10
N TYR A 145 -8.02 1.91 20.96
CA TYR A 145 -7.73 0.48 20.89
C TYR A 145 -6.22 0.24 20.92
N SER A 146 -5.75 -0.74 21.69
CA SER A 146 -4.44 -1.34 21.45
C SER A 146 -4.47 -2.05 20.09
N TRP A 147 -3.35 -2.05 19.36
CA TRP A 147 -3.22 -2.65 18.03
C TRP A 147 -3.81 -4.07 17.94
N ASN A 148 -3.54 -4.90 18.96
CA ASN A 148 -3.96 -6.30 18.98
C ASN A 148 -5.48 -6.49 19.19
N GLU A 149 -6.23 -5.45 19.54
CA GLU A 149 -7.70 -5.47 19.65
C GLU A 149 -8.40 -5.35 18.28
N GLY A 150 -7.69 -4.96 17.22
CA GLY A 150 -8.27 -4.83 15.88
C GLY A 150 -8.52 -6.18 15.21
N THR A 151 -9.59 -6.27 14.40
CA THR A 151 -9.88 -7.48 13.61
C THR A 151 -8.81 -7.66 12.54
N ILE A 152 -8.13 -8.81 12.54
CA ILE A 152 -7.16 -9.17 11.49
C ILE A 152 -7.89 -9.39 10.17
N LEU A 153 -7.46 -8.66 9.14
CA LEU A 153 -7.90 -8.83 7.75
C LEU A 153 -6.91 -9.69 6.96
N ALA A 154 -5.62 -9.45 7.15
CA ALA A 154 -4.52 -10.19 6.53
C ALA A 154 -3.31 -10.22 7.46
N TRP A 155 -2.51 -11.29 7.38
CA TRP A 155 -1.20 -11.38 8.00
C TRP A 155 -0.23 -12.15 7.09
N GLY A 156 1.07 -12.07 7.37
CA GLY A 156 2.09 -12.51 6.42
C GLY A 156 2.14 -11.62 5.17
N VAL A 157 1.83 -10.33 5.35
CA VAL A 157 1.95 -9.27 4.36
C VAL A 157 3.08 -8.35 4.80
N ARG A 158 4.29 -8.57 4.26
CA ARG A 158 5.56 -8.00 4.77
C ARG A 158 5.45 -6.50 5.06
N ASN A 159 5.00 -5.73 4.09
CA ASN A 159 4.79 -4.30 4.14
C ASN A 159 3.84 -3.85 3.01
N SER A 160 2.57 -4.27 3.09
CA SER A 160 1.50 -3.83 2.18
C SER A 160 1.12 -2.36 2.44
N VAL A 161 1.92 -1.42 1.94
CA VAL A 161 1.71 0.02 2.19
C VAL A 161 0.47 0.53 1.45
N GLY A 162 0.35 0.29 0.14
CA GLY A 162 -0.82 0.75 -0.61
C GLY A 162 -2.02 -0.15 -0.39
N ILE A 163 -3.17 0.42 -0.04
CA ILE A 163 -4.42 -0.31 0.16
C ILE A 163 -5.63 0.42 -0.44
N ALA A 164 -6.55 -0.31 -1.06
CA ALA A 164 -7.83 0.25 -1.55
C ALA A 164 -8.99 -0.71 -1.42
N LEU A 165 -10.19 -0.17 -1.26
CA LEU A 165 -11.43 -0.95 -1.35
C LEU A 165 -11.78 -1.23 -2.81
N SER A 166 -12.32 -2.43 -3.07
CA SER A 166 -13.02 -2.71 -4.32
C SER A 166 -14.21 -1.76 -4.51
N LYS A 167 -14.69 -1.61 -5.76
CA LYS A 167 -15.85 -0.75 -6.08
C LYS A 167 -17.10 -1.08 -5.26
N ASP A 168 -17.34 -2.37 -5.02
CA ASP A 168 -18.44 -2.87 -4.18
C ASP A 168 -18.08 -2.94 -2.68
N LYS A 169 -16.83 -2.63 -2.33
CA LYS A 169 -16.24 -2.61 -0.98
C LYS A 169 -16.29 -3.95 -0.25
N LYS A 170 -16.49 -5.04 -0.98
CA LYS A 170 -16.47 -6.39 -0.41
C LYS A 170 -15.06 -6.95 -0.27
N ASP A 171 -14.09 -6.34 -0.94
CA ASP A 171 -12.70 -6.71 -0.86
C ASP A 171 -11.83 -5.49 -0.56
N LEU A 172 -10.73 -5.77 0.13
CA LEU A 172 -9.58 -4.91 0.26
C LEU A 172 -8.48 -5.43 -0.68
N TRP A 173 -7.86 -4.52 -1.41
CA TRP A 173 -6.67 -4.78 -2.20
C TRP A 173 -5.47 -4.22 -1.45
N GLY A 174 -4.44 -5.04 -1.24
CA GLY A 174 -3.16 -4.60 -0.68
C GLY A 174 -2.05 -4.84 -1.69
N ILE A 175 -1.24 -3.81 -1.95
CA ILE A 175 -0.06 -3.91 -2.79
C ILE A 175 1.19 -4.01 -1.92
N GLU A 176 1.96 -5.06 -2.13
CA GLU A 176 2.99 -5.56 -1.23
C GLU A 176 4.40 -5.19 -1.69
N ASN A 177 5.29 -4.93 -0.72
CA ASN A 177 6.73 -4.76 -0.94
C ASN A 177 7.45 -6.07 -0.54
N GLY A 178 7.89 -6.83 -1.53
CA GLY A 178 8.62 -8.09 -1.41
C GLY A 178 9.92 -7.98 -0.61
N SER A 179 10.50 -9.13 -0.25
CA SER A 179 11.74 -9.16 0.55
C SER A 179 13.00 -8.87 -0.26
N ASP A 180 13.97 -8.30 0.42
CA ASP A 180 15.30 -7.98 -0.09
C ASP A 180 16.24 -9.17 0.11
N ASN A 181 17.29 -9.25 -0.71
CA ASN A 181 18.39 -10.22 -0.58
C ASN A 181 17.92 -11.69 -0.43
N VAL A 182 16.86 -12.05 -1.15
CA VAL A 182 16.25 -13.37 -1.04
C VAL A 182 17.16 -14.45 -1.63
N LEU A 183 17.42 -15.48 -0.83
CA LEU A 183 18.11 -16.70 -1.21
C LEU A 183 17.11 -17.86 -1.27
N TRP A 184 17.10 -18.62 -2.36
CA TRP A 184 16.37 -19.88 -2.45
C TRP A 184 17.36 -21.05 -2.39
N ARG A 185 17.35 -21.81 -1.29
CA ARG A 185 18.26 -22.96 -1.08
C ARG A 185 19.74 -22.59 -1.27
N GLY A 186 20.12 -21.39 -0.84
CA GLY A 186 21.48 -20.84 -0.98
C GLY A 186 21.81 -20.29 -2.38
N VAL A 187 20.85 -20.29 -3.31
CA VAL A 187 20.95 -19.61 -4.62
C VAL A 187 20.48 -18.18 -4.46
N ASP A 188 21.29 -17.24 -4.90
CA ASP A 188 20.87 -15.86 -5.01
C ASP A 188 19.89 -15.68 -6.16
N VAL A 189 18.65 -15.35 -5.80
CA VAL A 189 17.56 -15.08 -6.74
C VAL A 189 17.11 -13.62 -6.68
N HIS A 190 17.73 -12.79 -5.83
CA HIS A 190 17.18 -11.50 -5.43
C HIS A 190 17.02 -10.53 -6.58
N ASN A 191 17.92 -10.53 -7.58
CA ASN A 191 17.98 -9.42 -8.53
C ASN A 191 16.66 -9.19 -9.30
N ASP A 192 15.92 -10.27 -9.52
CA ASP A 192 14.66 -10.27 -10.26
C ASP A 192 13.55 -11.07 -9.53
N ASN A 193 13.74 -11.36 -8.23
CA ASN A 193 12.76 -12.03 -7.36
C ASN A 193 12.92 -11.55 -5.90
N PRO A 194 11.90 -11.68 -5.05
CA PRO A 194 10.54 -12.08 -5.38
C PRO A 194 9.77 -10.98 -6.11
N ALA A 195 8.64 -11.35 -6.69
CA ALA A 195 7.69 -10.39 -7.21
C ALA A 195 7.19 -9.46 -6.09
N GLU A 196 6.89 -8.21 -6.46
CA GLU A 196 5.91 -7.44 -5.70
C GLU A 196 4.52 -8.02 -5.99
N GLU A 197 3.58 -7.86 -5.07
CA GLU A 197 2.30 -8.58 -5.15
C GLU A 197 1.10 -7.65 -5.02
N LEU A 198 0.01 -7.97 -5.72
CA LEU A 198 -1.32 -7.44 -5.43
C LEU A 198 -2.17 -8.54 -4.81
N ASN A 199 -2.55 -8.34 -3.54
CA ASN A 199 -3.28 -9.31 -2.73
C ASN A 199 -4.75 -8.90 -2.57
N ARG A 200 -5.68 -9.83 -2.84
CA ARG A 200 -7.13 -9.65 -2.61
C ARG A 200 -7.48 -10.20 -1.23
N ILE A 201 -8.09 -9.37 -0.39
CA ILE A 201 -8.45 -9.67 1.00
C ILE A 201 -9.96 -9.50 1.15
N SER A 202 -10.68 -10.59 1.45
CA SER A 202 -12.14 -10.55 1.61
C SER A 202 -12.54 -9.78 2.87
N LEU A 203 -13.46 -8.82 2.73
CA LEU A 203 -14.11 -8.09 3.83
C LEU A 203 -15.50 -8.64 4.18
N HIS A 204 -15.92 -9.74 3.55
CA HIS A 204 -17.15 -10.43 3.91
C HIS A 204 -16.96 -11.19 5.23
N GLU A 205 -17.57 -10.67 6.30
CA GLU A 205 -17.56 -11.27 7.64
C GLU A 205 -16.17 -11.75 8.09
N PRO A 206 -15.13 -10.88 8.07
CA PRO A 206 -13.75 -11.29 8.32
C PRO A 206 -13.54 -11.88 9.72
N GLU A 207 -14.42 -11.58 10.68
CA GLU A 207 -14.44 -12.21 12.01
C GLU A 207 -14.73 -13.72 11.95
N ARG A 208 -15.42 -14.19 10.91
CA ARG A 208 -15.73 -15.62 10.70
C ARG A 208 -14.65 -16.39 9.95
N ILE A 209 -13.68 -15.68 9.37
CA ILE A 209 -12.56 -16.30 8.66
C ILE A 209 -11.46 -16.63 9.69
N PRO A 210 -11.07 -17.91 9.86
CA PRO A 210 -9.97 -18.27 10.75
C PRO A 210 -8.66 -17.57 10.35
N ASN A 211 -7.82 -17.23 11.32
CA ASN A 211 -6.59 -16.49 11.05
C ASN A 211 -5.65 -17.25 10.10
N GLU A 212 -5.58 -18.57 10.18
CA GLU A 212 -4.79 -19.43 9.28
C GLU A 212 -5.22 -19.30 7.82
N ARG A 213 -6.45 -18.85 7.56
CA ARG A 213 -6.98 -18.59 6.20
C ARG A 213 -6.71 -17.17 5.71
N LYS A 214 -6.03 -16.34 6.49
CA LYS A 214 -5.67 -14.94 6.19
C LYS A 214 -4.16 -14.74 5.99
N PHE A 215 -3.40 -15.82 5.86
CA PHE A 215 -1.94 -15.80 5.69
C PHE A 215 -1.53 -15.64 4.22
N TYR A 216 -0.66 -14.68 3.92
CA TYR A 216 -0.20 -14.37 2.56
C TYR A 216 1.27 -14.74 2.29
N GLY A 217 1.95 -15.39 3.25
CA GLY A 217 3.21 -16.09 2.97
C GLY A 217 4.40 -15.63 3.81
N TYR A 218 4.57 -14.33 4.02
CA TYR A 218 5.72 -13.79 4.78
C TYR A 218 5.70 -14.28 6.25
N PRO A 219 6.84 -14.68 6.86
CA PRO A 219 8.21 -14.50 6.39
C PRO A 219 8.79 -15.67 5.57
N TYR A 220 7.97 -16.66 5.21
CA TYR A 220 8.49 -17.90 4.64
C TYR A 220 8.30 -18.03 3.13
N CYS A 221 7.12 -17.67 2.64
CA CYS A 221 6.71 -17.89 1.27
C CYS A 221 6.74 -16.59 0.47
N PHE A 222 7.33 -16.65 -0.72
CA PHE A 222 7.48 -15.53 -1.64
C PHE A 222 7.11 -15.94 -3.05
N THR A 223 6.73 -15.00 -3.90
CA THR A 223 6.29 -15.31 -5.26
C THR A 223 7.38 -15.11 -6.30
N THR A 224 7.54 -16.07 -7.21
CA THR A 224 8.49 -16.00 -8.32
C THR A 224 8.04 -14.95 -9.34
N TRP A 225 8.93 -14.04 -9.73
CA TRP A 225 8.73 -13.12 -10.85
C TRP A 225 9.40 -13.66 -12.12
N ASN A 226 10.71 -13.87 -12.08
CA ASN A 226 11.50 -14.28 -13.25
C ASN A 226 12.63 -15.24 -12.87
N SER A 227 12.39 -16.54 -13.02
CA SER A 227 13.41 -17.58 -12.79
C SER A 227 14.51 -17.60 -13.85
N SER A 228 14.20 -17.21 -15.10
CA SER A 228 15.17 -17.16 -16.20
C SER A 228 16.29 -16.14 -15.98
N SER A 229 16.12 -15.18 -15.06
CA SER A 229 17.15 -14.20 -14.70
C SER A 229 18.27 -14.80 -13.84
N VAL A 230 18.02 -15.94 -13.18
CA VAL A 230 18.94 -16.52 -12.20
C VAL A 230 20.08 -17.23 -12.93
N PRO A 231 21.34 -16.78 -12.76
CA PRO A 231 22.48 -17.39 -13.44
C PRO A 231 22.64 -18.87 -13.07
N ARG A 232 22.90 -19.73 -14.06
CA ARG A 232 23.20 -21.15 -13.79
C ARG A 232 24.57 -21.31 -13.16
N ASN A 233 24.60 -22.03 -12.05
CA ASN A 233 25.80 -22.53 -11.40
C ASN A 233 25.67 -24.04 -11.22
N TRP A 234 26.57 -24.82 -11.82
CA TRP A 234 26.53 -26.30 -11.79
C TRP A 234 26.72 -26.90 -10.40
N SER A 235 27.20 -26.12 -9.43
CA SER A 235 27.35 -26.53 -8.03
C SER A 235 26.16 -26.16 -7.15
N GLN A 236 25.10 -25.55 -7.70
CA GLN A 236 23.92 -25.11 -6.97
C GLN A 236 22.64 -25.70 -7.59
N PRO A 237 21.53 -25.80 -6.82
CA PRO A 237 20.25 -26.18 -7.39
C PRO A 237 19.78 -25.13 -8.43
N VAL A 238 19.00 -25.58 -9.42
CA VAL A 238 18.46 -24.69 -10.45
C VAL A 238 17.13 -24.11 -9.95
N PHE A 239 17.00 -22.79 -9.94
CA PHE A 239 15.74 -22.10 -9.68
C PHE A 239 14.93 -22.03 -10.98
N ASP A 240 13.99 -22.96 -11.18
CA ASP A 240 13.19 -23.11 -12.40
C ASP A 240 11.67 -22.99 -12.16
N LEU A 241 11.29 -22.32 -11.06
CA LEU A 241 9.89 -22.09 -10.73
C LEU A 241 9.23 -21.14 -11.75
N PRO A 242 7.97 -21.39 -12.14
CA PRO A 242 7.28 -20.51 -13.08
C PRO A 242 6.87 -19.20 -12.40
N THR A 243 6.75 -18.11 -13.17
CA THR A 243 6.19 -16.84 -12.71
C THR A 243 4.85 -17.06 -12.00
N GLY A 244 4.70 -16.51 -10.79
CA GLY A 244 3.52 -16.67 -9.94
C GLY A 244 3.55 -17.88 -9.02
N ALA A 245 4.51 -18.79 -9.14
CA ALA A 245 4.68 -19.86 -8.14
C ALA A 245 5.28 -19.30 -6.85
N GLN A 246 4.65 -19.63 -5.72
CA GLN A 246 5.23 -19.36 -4.40
C GLN A 246 6.37 -20.35 -4.09
N PHE A 247 7.36 -19.89 -3.35
CA PHE A 247 8.54 -20.65 -2.93
C PHE A 247 8.94 -20.30 -1.50
N SER A 248 9.59 -21.23 -0.82
CA SER A 248 10.12 -21.04 0.52
C SER A 248 11.59 -20.62 0.49
N ILE A 249 11.98 -19.73 1.40
CA ILE A 249 13.39 -19.38 1.62
C ILE A 249 14.07 -20.27 2.67
N LEU A 250 13.31 -21.16 3.30
CA LEU A 250 13.86 -21.99 4.36
C LEU A 250 14.83 -23.05 3.81
N PRO A 251 15.80 -23.49 4.62
CA PRO A 251 16.73 -24.54 4.21
C PRO A 251 16.02 -25.84 3.82
N LEU A 252 16.63 -26.58 2.89
CA LEU A 252 16.16 -27.91 2.49
C LEU A 252 15.94 -28.81 3.71
N GLY A 253 14.78 -29.47 3.76
CA GLY A 253 14.36 -30.32 4.89
C GLY A 253 13.61 -29.57 6.01
N SER A 254 13.45 -28.25 5.90
CA SER A 254 12.64 -27.45 6.83
C SER A 254 11.20 -27.26 6.31
N GLN A 255 10.28 -26.91 7.21
CA GLN A 255 8.92 -26.50 6.88
C GLN A 255 8.68 -25.03 7.28
N PRO A 256 7.87 -24.27 6.53
CA PRO A 256 7.24 -24.66 5.27
C PRO A 256 8.24 -24.82 4.10
N ASP A 257 8.03 -25.81 3.25
CA ASP A 257 8.74 -25.98 1.97
C ASP A 257 7.97 -25.36 0.79
N ASP A 258 8.50 -25.48 -0.43
CA ASP A 258 7.85 -24.94 -1.64
C ASP A 258 6.45 -25.53 -1.85
N ALA A 259 6.23 -26.81 -1.57
CA ALA A 259 4.93 -27.46 -1.73
C ALA A 259 3.92 -26.96 -0.69
N TRP A 260 4.37 -26.69 0.53
CA TRP A 260 3.57 -26.04 1.55
C TRP A 260 3.17 -24.63 1.12
N CYS A 261 4.13 -23.84 0.61
CA CYS A 261 3.90 -22.48 0.13
C CYS A 261 2.96 -22.43 -1.07
N GLN A 262 3.04 -23.39 -1.99
CA GLN A 262 2.18 -23.45 -3.17
C GLN A 262 0.76 -23.92 -2.86
N ASN A 263 0.50 -24.43 -1.66
CA ASN A 263 -0.84 -24.84 -1.27
C ASN A 263 -1.67 -23.62 -0.84
N PRO A 264 -2.73 -23.24 -1.57
CA PRO A 264 -3.55 -22.05 -1.27
C PRO A 264 -4.32 -22.14 0.05
N LYS A 265 -4.34 -23.32 0.69
CA LYS A 265 -4.87 -23.52 2.04
C LYS A 265 -3.93 -23.02 3.13
N ASN A 266 -2.64 -22.95 2.83
CA ASN A 266 -1.56 -22.60 3.74
C ASN A 266 -1.13 -21.14 3.53
N SER A 267 -0.84 -20.77 2.29
CA SER A 267 -0.44 -19.42 1.88
C SER A 267 -1.35 -18.94 0.75
N LYS A 268 -1.96 -17.77 0.91
CA LYS A 268 -2.83 -17.17 -0.12
C LYS A 268 -1.96 -16.68 -1.28
N PRO A 269 -2.28 -17.07 -2.53
CA PRO A 269 -1.56 -16.58 -3.69
C PRO A 269 -1.94 -15.13 -4.01
N SER A 270 -1.00 -14.41 -4.61
CA SER A 270 -1.23 -13.08 -5.16
C SER A 270 -2.14 -13.13 -6.39
N ARG A 271 -2.86 -12.03 -6.64
CA ARG A 271 -3.78 -11.90 -7.78
C ARG A 271 -3.10 -11.28 -9.00
N LEU A 272 -2.08 -10.48 -8.78
CA LEU A 272 -1.24 -9.89 -9.81
C LEU A 272 0.17 -9.72 -9.26
N LEU A 273 1.15 -9.69 -10.16
CA LEU A 273 2.56 -9.51 -9.84
C LEU A 273 3.07 -8.21 -10.43
N PHE A 274 4.07 -7.63 -9.78
CA PHE A 274 4.88 -6.56 -10.34
C PHE A 274 6.36 -6.90 -10.26
N GLN A 275 7.13 -6.18 -11.07
CA GLN A 275 8.58 -6.37 -11.18
C GLN A 275 9.23 -6.20 -9.80
N ALA A 276 10.06 -7.16 -9.42
CA ALA A 276 10.78 -7.17 -8.15
C ALA A 276 11.43 -5.82 -7.85
N HIS A 277 11.39 -5.43 -6.57
CA HIS A 277 11.99 -4.20 -6.01
C HIS A 277 11.40 -2.88 -6.53
N SER A 278 10.27 -2.91 -7.24
CA SER A 278 9.62 -1.67 -7.71
C SER A 278 9.05 -0.81 -6.57
N ALA A 279 8.90 -1.39 -5.37
CA ALA A 279 8.48 -0.73 -4.14
C ALA A 279 7.16 0.04 -4.27
N PRO A 280 6.02 -0.65 -4.48
CA PRO A 280 4.72 0.00 -4.59
C PRO A 280 4.24 0.56 -3.24
N LEU A 281 3.91 1.85 -3.19
CA LEU A 281 3.55 2.54 -1.93
C LEU A 281 2.11 3.02 -1.84
N ASP A 282 1.37 3.07 -2.94
CA ASP A 282 -0.05 3.44 -2.93
C ASP A 282 -0.81 2.73 -4.04
N PHE A 283 -2.13 2.62 -3.87
CA PHE A 283 -3.02 1.93 -4.78
C PHE A 283 -4.39 2.63 -4.78
N VAL A 284 -4.81 3.19 -5.92
CA VAL A 284 -6.07 3.94 -6.03
C VAL A 284 -6.85 3.54 -7.28
N PHE A 285 -8.18 3.50 -7.18
CA PHE A 285 -9.06 3.28 -8.34
C PHE A 285 -9.46 4.61 -8.99
N TYR A 286 -9.49 4.63 -10.32
CA TYR A 286 -10.07 5.72 -11.08
C TYR A 286 -11.58 5.52 -11.22
N ASP A 287 -12.35 6.43 -10.63
CA ASP A 287 -13.81 6.38 -10.63
C ASP A 287 -14.38 7.69 -11.19
N THR A 288 -14.67 7.69 -12.48
CA THR A 288 -15.18 8.86 -13.20
C THR A 288 -16.53 9.35 -12.68
N SER A 289 -17.28 8.53 -11.94
CA SER A 289 -18.55 8.96 -11.32
C SER A 289 -18.34 9.97 -10.19
N LYS A 290 -17.13 10.03 -9.60
CA LYS A 290 -16.75 11.01 -8.59
C LYS A 290 -16.27 12.34 -9.18
N TYR A 291 -16.05 12.40 -10.50
CA TYR A 291 -15.53 13.57 -11.20
C TYR A 291 -16.62 14.16 -12.10
N GLY A 292 -16.63 15.50 -12.24
CA GLY A 292 -17.77 16.20 -12.87
C GLY A 292 -18.13 15.66 -14.26
N SER A 293 -19.43 15.62 -14.57
CA SER A 293 -20.02 14.95 -15.75
C SER A 293 -19.58 15.49 -17.14
N ARG A 294 -18.70 16.48 -17.21
CA ARG A 294 -18.37 17.17 -18.47
C ARG A 294 -17.22 16.49 -19.19
N ASN A 295 -17.21 16.59 -20.52
CA ASN A 295 -16.00 16.42 -21.33
C ASN A 295 -14.95 17.37 -20.74
N ASN A 296 -14.07 16.87 -19.89
CA ASN A 296 -13.00 17.65 -19.34
C ASN A 296 -11.69 17.15 -19.96
N ASP A 297 -11.10 17.98 -20.80
CA ASP A 297 -9.85 17.63 -21.48
C ASP A 297 -8.63 17.66 -20.54
N VAL A 298 -8.88 17.72 -19.22
CA VAL A 298 -7.89 17.78 -18.14
C VAL A 298 -7.71 16.40 -17.51
N GLY A 299 -8.79 15.69 -17.17
CA GLY A 299 -8.69 14.40 -16.48
C GLY A 299 -8.07 13.29 -17.34
N LEU A 300 -7.65 12.20 -16.69
CA LEU A 300 -7.26 10.99 -17.41
C LEU A 300 -8.42 10.49 -18.28
N THR A 301 -8.10 9.80 -19.38
CA THR A 301 -9.12 9.32 -20.34
C THR A 301 -10.17 8.45 -19.65
N ARG A 302 -11.46 8.68 -19.96
CA ARG A 302 -12.58 7.89 -19.42
C ARG A 302 -12.54 6.42 -19.82
N ASN A 303 -11.75 6.06 -20.84
CA ASN A 303 -11.52 4.67 -21.20
C ASN A 303 -10.78 3.88 -20.10
N TRP A 304 -10.25 4.57 -19.09
CA TRP A 304 -9.60 3.98 -17.93
C TRP A 304 -10.52 3.93 -16.70
N ASP A 305 -11.81 4.26 -16.84
CA ASP A 305 -12.77 4.18 -15.73
C ASP A 305 -12.82 2.76 -15.14
N GLY A 306 -12.65 2.67 -13.82
CA GLY A 306 -12.57 1.41 -13.09
C GLY A 306 -11.18 0.79 -13.03
N ASP A 307 -10.18 1.32 -13.76
CA ASP A 307 -8.80 0.87 -13.65
C ASP A 307 -8.16 1.35 -12.34
N ALA A 308 -7.12 0.63 -11.91
CA ALA A 308 -6.34 1.01 -10.74
C ALA A 308 -5.01 1.66 -11.14
N PHE A 309 -4.43 2.43 -10.21
CA PHE A 309 -3.16 3.12 -10.38
C PHE A 309 -2.30 2.91 -9.14
N SER A 310 -0.99 2.83 -9.31
CA SER A 310 -0.05 2.65 -8.21
C SER A 310 1.23 3.46 -8.43
N ALA A 311 1.80 3.93 -7.32
CA ALA A 311 3.07 4.63 -7.27
C ALA A 311 4.18 3.62 -6.92
N PHE A 312 5.12 3.42 -7.84
CA PHE A 312 6.30 2.58 -7.66
C PHE A 312 7.48 3.48 -7.29
N HIS A 313 7.84 3.45 -6.02
CA HIS A 313 8.84 4.32 -5.40
C HIS A 313 10.26 4.06 -5.93
N GLY A 314 10.51 2.84 -6.39
CA GLY A 314 11.76 2.43 -7.02
C GLY A 314 12.70 1.68 -6.10
N SER A 315 13.58 0.90 -6.73
CA SER A 315 14.43 -0.06 -6.06
C SER A 315 15.66 0.55 -5.41
N PHE A 316 16.09 -0.06 -4.31
CA PHE A 316 17.47 0.03 -3.82
C PHE A 316 18.21 -1.32 -3.94
N ASN A 317 17.48 -2.43 -4.03
CA ASN A 317 18.01 -3.80 -3.98
C ASN A 317 17.89 -4.55 -5.32
N SER A 318 18.17 -3.87 -6.44
CA SER A 318 18.21 -4.48 -7.78
C SER A 318 19.20 -3.79 -8.70
N ASN A 319 19.75 -4.53 -9.67
CA ASN A 319 20.61 -4.01 -10.71
C ASN A 319 20.27 -4.61 -12.10
N PRO A 320 19.83 -3.80 -13.08
CA PRO A 320 19.59 -2.34 -13.00
C PRO A 320 18.38 -1.98 -12.13
N PRO A 321 18.24 -0.70 -11.71
CA PRO A 321 17.10 -0.27 -10.89
C PRO A 321 15.73 -0.45 -11.58
N THR A 322 14.71 -0.79 -10.79
CA THR A 322 13.31 -1.01 -11.18
C THR A 322 12.38 0.00 -10.50
N GLY A 323 11.12 0.11 -10.93
CA GLY A 323 10.16 1.11 -10.42
C GLY A 323 10.39 2.53 -10.94
N TYR A 324 10.42 3.52 -10.03
CA TYR A 324 10.52 4.97 -10.31
C TYR A 324 9.44 5.44 -11.30
N SER A 325 8.18 5.06 -11.02
CA SER A 325 7.09 5.24 -11.97
C SER A 325 5.72 5.33 -11.32
N VAL A 326 4.77 5.94 -12.01
CA VAL A 326 3.34 5.72 -11.78
C VAL A 326 2.84 4.76 -12.83
N VAL A 327 2.08 3.73 -12.40
CA VAL A 327 1.57 2.69 -13.28
C VAL A 327 0.04 2.68 -13.28
N ARG A 328 -0.54 2.27 -14.41
CA ARG A 328 -1.94 1.88 -14.55
C ARG A 328 -2.04 0.36 -14.58
N ILE A 329 -3.06 -0.16 -13.91
CA ILE A 329 -3.38 -1.59 -13.81
C ILE A 329 -4.78 -1.77 -14.42
N PRO A 330 -4.86 -2.28 -15.67
CA PRO A 330 -6.15 -2.51 -16.32
C PRO A 330 -7.01 -3.48 -15.52
N TRP A 331 -8.25 -3.09 -15.28
CA TRP A 331 -9.22 -3.84 -14.51
C TRP A 331 -10.29 -4.44 -15.40
N ALA A 332 -10.89 -5.54 -14.96
CA ALA A 332 -12.03 -6.17 -15.62
C ALA A 332 -12.96 -6.76 -14.55
N ASN A 333 -14.20 -6.28 -14.51
CA ASN A 333 -15.18 -6.64 -13.48
C ASN A 333 -14.65 -6.34 -12.06
N ASP A 334 -14.39 -7.38 -11.27
CA ASP A 334 -13.99 -7.29 -9.86
C ASP A 334 -12.49 -7.61 -9.63
N ALA A 335 -11.67 -7.73 -10.69
CA ALA A 335 -10.25 -8.08 -10.56
C ALA A 335 -9.36 -7.49 -11.68
N PRO A 336 -8.02 -7.52 -11.56
CA PRO A 336 -7.13 -7.16 -12.65
C PRO A 336 -7.40 -7.98 -13.90
N ARG A 337 -7.30 -7.36 -15.08
CA ARG A 337 -7.52 -8.05 -16.37
C ARG A 337 -6.51 -9.16 -16.62
N ALA A 338 -5.25 -8.94 -16.23
CA ALA A 338 -4.20 -9.93 -16.38
C ALA A 338 -4.33 -11.07 -15.35
N SER A 339 -3.81 -12.25 -15.69
CA SER A 339 -3.72 -13.40 -14.79
C SER A 339 -2.61 -13.24 -13.75
N ALA A 340 -2.66 -14.03 -12.68
CA ALA A 340 -1.69 -14.00 -11.58
C ALA A 340 -0.27 -14.44 -11.97
N ASN A 341 -0.07 -15.01 -13.16
CA ASN A 341 1.24 -15.41 -13.69
C ASN A 341 1.72 -14.49 -14.84
N SER A 342 1.08 -13.34 -15.05
CA SER A 342 1.44 -12.41 -16.12
C SER A 342 2.48 -11.40 -15.66
N THR A 343 3.50 -11.18 -16.49
CA THR A 343 4.46 -10.07 -16.34
C THR A 343 4.02 -8.79 -17.06
N LYS A 344 2.84 -8.81 -17.71
CA LYS A 344 2.27 -7.70 -18.50
C LYS A 344 0.97 -7.18 -17.87
N GLY A 345 0.94 -7.16 -16.54
CA GLY A 345 -0.24 -6.83 -15.74
C GLY A 345 -0.56 -5.34 -15.62
N TYR A 346 0.38 -4.48 -15.99
CA TYR A 346 0.34 -3.04 -15.78
C TYR A 346 1.11 -2.32 -16.89
N GLU A 347 0.89 -1.02 -17.00
CA GLU A 347 1.57 -0.12 -17.93
C GLU A 347 2.12 1.10 -17.18
N GLN A 348 3.32 1.55 -17.52
CA GLN A 348 3.89 2.78 -16.94
C GLN A 348 3.28 4.00 -17.66
N ILE A 349 2.70 4.93 -16.89
CA ILE A 349 2.15 6.18 -17.44
C ILE A 349 3.06 7.39 -17.20
N LEU A 350 3.90 7.32 -16.16
CA LEU A 350 4.98 8.25 -15.86
C LEU A 350 6.16 7.41 -15.36
N TYR A 351 7.35 7.62 -15.89
CA TYR A 351 8.53 6.83 -15.50
C TYR A 351 9.82 7.61 -15.75
N ALA A 352 10.86 7.28 -14.99
CA ALA A 352 12.21 7.77 -15.26
C ALA A 352 12.71 7.26 -16.63
N PRO A 353 13.16 8.14 -17.54
CA PRO A 353 13.59 7.74 -18.88
C PRO A 353 14.90 6.94 -18.87
N ASP A 354 15.77 7.18 -17.88
CA ASP A 354 16.98 6.40 -17.63
C ASP A 354 17.02 5.98 -16.16
N LYS A 355 16.63 4.73 -15.88
CA LYS A 355 16.59 4.19 -14.51
C LYS A 355 17.99 3.98 -13.91
N THR A 356 19.05 3.99 -14.71
CA THR A 356 20.44 3.84 -14.19
C THR A 356 20.91 5.06 -13.41
N LYS A 357 20.19 6.19 -13.50
CA LYS A 357 20.45 7.42 -12.72
C LYS A 357 19.66 7.48 -11.41
N CYS A 358 18.75 6.55 -11.20
CA CYS A 358 17.94 6.50 -9.99
C CYS A 358 18.70 5.84 -8.82
N PRO A 359 18.42 6.23 -7.56
CA PRO A 359 17.41 7.19 -7.14
C PRO A 359 17.81 8.67 -7.35
N SER A 360 19.11 8.97 -7.43
CA SER A 360 19.66 10.33 -7.28
C SER A 360 19.13 11.41 -8.25
N GLN A 361 18.62 11.03 -9.42
CA GLN A 361 18.11 11.97 -10.44
C GLN A 361 16.68 11.66 -10.88
N CYS A 362 15.92 10.94 -10.05
CA CYS A 362 14.60 10.47 -10.38
C CYS A 362 13.59 10.92 -9.32
N ILE A 363 12.36 11.18 -9.74
CA ILE A 363 11.24 11.19 -8.80
C ILE A 363 11.08 9.79 -8.18
N ARG A 364 10.65 9.77 -6.93
CA ARG A 364 10.25 8.55 -6.22
C ARG A 364 8.78 8.66 -5.80
N PRO A 365 7.85 8.22 -6.67
CA PRO A 365 6.43 8.35 -6.40
C PRO A 365 6.01 7.63 -5.10
N VAL A 366 5.22 8.27 -4.24
CA VAL A 366 4.70 7.69 -2.99
C VAL A 366 3.19 7.56 -3.00
N ALA A 367 2.47 8.68 -2.90
CA ALA A 367 1.02 8.71 -2.73
C ALA A 367 0.34 9.23 -3.99
N LEU A 368 -0.86 8.75 -4.25
CA LEU A 368 -1.71 9.09 -5.39
C LEU A 368 -3.08 9.58 -4.92
N ALA A 369 -3.60 10.61 -5.56
CA ALA A 369 -4.97 11.06 -5.31
C ALA A 369 -5.59 11.65 -6.58
N PHE A 370 -6.81 11.25 -6.90
CA PHE A 370 -7.54 11.85 -8.00
C PHE A 370 -8.22 13.15 -7.58
N GLY A 371 -8.01 14.21 -8.37
CA GLY A 371 -8.66 15.50 -8.24
C GLY A 371 -10.11 15.50 -8.72
N LYS A 372 -10.80 16.63 -8.50
CA LYS A 372 -12.21 16.80 -8.88
C LYS A 372 -12.45 16.76 -10.40
N GLN A 373 -11.40 16.97 -11.20
CA GLN A 373 -11.44 16.89 -12.65
C GLN A 373 -10.85 15.56 -13.14
N GLY A 374 -10.64 14.55 -12.28
CA GLY A 374 -10.05 13.29 -12.69
C GLY A 374 -8.58 13.39 -13.10
N GLU A 375 -7.91 14.51 -12.79
CA GLU A 375 -6.45 14.61 -12.84
C GLU A 375 -5.83 13.78 -11.70
N LEU A 376 -4.68 13.16 -11.92
CA LEU A 376 -4.02 12.34 -10.91
C LEU A 376 -2.88 13.14 -10.26
N TYR A 377 -3.02 13.45 -8.98
CA TYR A 377 -1.94 14.00 -8.16
C TYR A 377 -1.05 12.87 -7.67
N ALA A 378 0.25 13.12 -7.63
CA ALA A 378 1.24 12.22 -7.09
C ALA A 378 2.29 12.99 -6.28
N THR A 379 2.81 12.37 -5.23
CA THR A 379 3.87 12.94 -4.40
C THR A 379 5.20 12.26 -4.66
N SER A 380 6.31 12.98 -4.47
CA SER A 380 7.63 12.40 -4.32
C SER A 380 8.29 12.94 -3.06
N ASP A 381 8.57 12.04 -2.12
CA ASP A 381 9.12 12.35 -0.81
C ASP A 381 10.58 12.82 -0.89
N GLU A 382 11.44 12.11 -1.62
CA GLU A 382 12.87 12.46 -1.74
C GLU A 382 13.11 13.81 -2.43
N THR A 383 12.28 14.17 -3.43
CA THR A 383 12.40 15.44 -4.14
C THR A 383 11.56 16.57 -3.51
N GLY A 384 10.66 16.24 -2.58
CA GLY A 384 9.75 17.20 -1.94
C GLY A 384 8.67 17.76 -2.87
N GLU A 385 8.33 17.02 -3.92
CA GLU A 385 7.43 17.47 -4.98
C GLU A 385 6.00 16.91 -4.84
N VAL A 386 5.03 17.70 -5.31
CA VAL A 386 3.68 17.23 -5.64
C VAL A 386 3.42 17.62 -7.09
N PHE A 387 3.13 16.65 -7.94
CA PHE A 387 2.90 16.86 -9.35
C PHE A 387 1.54 16.33 -9.78
N VAL A 388 1.07 16.82 -10.93
CA VAL A 388 -0.21 16.44 -11.53
C VAL A 388 0.04 15.76 -12.86
N ILE A 389 -0.62 14.63 -13.07
CA ILE A 389 -0.69 13.89 -14.31
C ILE A 389 -2.08 14.16 -14.89
N GLU A 390 -2.12 14.91 -15.99
CA GLU A 390 -3.33 15.30 -16.70
C GLU A 390 -3.18 15.02 -18.19
N ASN A 391 -4.32 14.97 -18.91
CA ASN A 391 -4.28 14.84 -20.35
C ASN A 391 -3.67 16.09 -20.99
N ARG A 392 -2.95 15.93 -22.09
CA ARG A 392 -2.33 17.06 -22.78
C ARG A 392 -3.44 17.90 -23.40
N ARG A 393 -3.59 19.14 -22.92
CA ARG A 393 -4.50 20.12 -23.56
C ARG A 393 -4.00 20.38 -24.98
N HIS A 394 -4.87 20.16 -25.96
CA HIS A 394 -4.62 20.53 -27.36
C HIS A 394 -4.86 22.02 -27.58
#